data_AF-A0A7G2SH73-F1
#
_entry.id   AF-A0A7G2SH73-F1
#
_cell.length_a   1.000
_cell.length_b   1.000
_cell.length_c   1.000
_cell.angle_alpha   90.00
_cell.angle_beta   90.00
_cell.angle_gamma   90.00
#
_symmetry.space_group_name_H-M   'P 1'
#
loop_
_entity.id
_entity.type
_entity.pdbx_description
1 polymer ?
#
loop_
_entity_poly.entity_id
_entity_poly.type
_entity_poly.pdbx_seq_one_letter_code
_entity_poly.pdbx_strand_id
1 'polypeptide(L)'
;MKKSLGTSFLACLLTACGGGGGGSDQTGGQVATSETGINNSSFDSYTQFNWASVQFDTGFVEVIKNIRNSDILYTNYAKLEPDNVELYKRPILSKDGLYEYDQTNYPLGYRTYKVNYVSKDGNTFNKTPYTIKGLNQFKIQESGKWISLDNVLISERTAVYWNLLATQYPDSVWFKSGKLGQQFKDFLSLSRATKFPSGSKCFKSEKITYSQPFYVITNQDAKVYVNNQLVSTFDQYLSVAGSNNISGNWGGTPWSYPKQYDDSRYSAATIYTNINNKLAEGYWSKNPDITIEKRLKVYEDLLSESNVGQEDKVSFNAAIQEINTECTYYNDIAANSIQKLINQSTQD
;
A
#
# COMPACT_ATOMS: atom_id res chain seq x y z
N MET A 1 19.31 14.71 -27.51
CA MET A 1 19.65 13.37 -26.96
C MET A 1 18.53 12.95 -26.05
N LYS A 2 17.86 11.84 -26.38
CA LYS A 2 16.76 11.26 -25.60
C LYS A 2 17.31 10.80 -24.25
N LYS A 3 17.12 11.60 -23.20
CA LYS A 3 17.37 11.17 -21.82
C LYS A 3 16.16 10.35 -21.40
N SER A 4 16.31 9.04 -21.34
CA SER A 4 15.33 8.16 -20.72
C SER A 4 15.18 8.61 -19.27
N LEU A 5 13.98 9.02 -18.87
CA LEU A 5 13.64 9.12 -17.45
C LEU A 5 14.02 7.79 -16.81
N GLY A 6 14.93 7.84 -15.85
CA GLY A 6 15.15 6.72 -14.95
C GLY A 6 13.79 6.35 -14.36
N THR A 7 13.43 5.08 -14.54
CA THR A 7 12.29 4.41 -13.95
C THR A 7 12.31 4.51 -12.42
N SER A 8 11.94 5.66 -11.87
CA SER A 8 11.56 5.81 -10.45
C SER A 8 10.10 5.42 -10.20
N PHE A 9 9.43 4.94 -11.25
CA PHE A 9 8.02 4.56 -11.27
C PHE A 9 7.68 3.27 -10.53
N LEU A 10 8.67 2.54 -10.04
CA LEU A 10 8.47 1.32 -9.25
C LEU A 10 8.37 1.57 -7.73
N ALA A 11 8.47 2.83 -7.28
CA ALA A 11 8.47 3.14 -5.86
C ALA A 11 7.08 3.26 -5.24
N CYS A 12 5.99 3.49 -5.98
CA CYS A 12 4.66 3.64 -5.36
C CYS A 12 3.79 2.38 -5.34
N LEU A 13 4.23 1.27 -5.95
CA LEU A 13 3.50 -0.01 -5.92
C LEU A 13 4.22 -1.13 -5.15
N LEU A 14 5.45 -0.88 -4.68
CA LEU A 14 6.22 -1.82 -3.86
C LEU A 14 6.79 -1.20 -2.58
N THR A 15 6.29 -0.04 -2.18
CA THR A 15 6.73 0.64 -0.98
C THR A 15 5.51 1.34 -0.33
N ALA A 16 5.16 1.25 0.96
CA ALA A 16 5.92 0.83 2.13
C ALA A 16 7.41 1.21 2.00
N CYS A 17 7.67 2.47 1.62
CA CYS A 17 9.02 3.00 1.46
C CYS A 17 9.65 3.13 2.83
N GLY A 18 10.48 2.13 3.15
CA GLY A 18 11.52 2.24 4.15
C GLY A 18 12.59 3.21 3.66
N GLY A 19 12.52 4.43 4.17
CA GLY A 19 13.60 5.41 4.24
C GLY A 19 13.06 6.58 5.07
N GLY A 20 13.72 7.12 6.08
CA GLY A 20 15.04 6.88 6.66
C GLY A 20 15.40 8.19 7.37
N GLY A 21 15.17 8.26 8.68
CA GLY A 21 15.49 9.43 9.49
C GLY A 21 15.40 9.07 10.97
N GLY A 22 16.55 9.01 11.62
CA GLY A 22 16.73 8.49 12.98
C GLY A 22 15.94 9.25 14.04
N GLY A 23 15.36 8.50 14.97
CA GLY A 23 14.72 8.99 16.18
C GLY A 23 14.70 7.86 17.19
N SER A 24 15.26 8.14 18.36
CA SER A 24 15.52 7.23 19.49
C SER A 24 14.32 6.40 19.94
N ASP A 25 14.61 5.17 20.37
CA ASP A 25 13.70 4.23 21.01
C ASP A 25 12.85 4.89 22.10
N GLN A 26 11.52 4.81 21.95
CA GLN A 26 10.60 4.87 23.08
C GLN A 26 9.83 3.56 23.17
N THR A 27 10.33 2.71 24.06
CA THR A 27 9.65 1.56 24.61
C THR A 27 8.39 1.98 25.37
N GLY A 28 7.28 1.27 25.12
CA GLY A 28 6.21 1.09 26.09
C GLY A 28 5.04 2.06 25.99
N GLY A 29 3.99 1.65 25.28
CA GLY A 29 2.65 2.22 25.42
C GLY A 29 1.63 1.10 25.42
N GLN A 30 1.12 0.73 26.60
CA GLN A 30 0.05 -0.23 26.79
C GLN A 30 -1.16 0.12 25.91
N VAL A 31 -1.56 -0.83 25.06
CA VAL A 31 -2.82 -0.75 24.31
C VAL A 31 -3.95 -0.98 25.30
N ALA A 32 -4.59 0.10 25.74
CA ALA A 32 -5.82 0.03 26.51
C ALA A 32 -6.92 -0.59 25.64
N THR A 33 -7.37 -1.78 26.05
CA THR A 33 -8.56 -2.46 25.52
C THR A 33 -9.82 -1.68 25.89
N SER A 34 -10.53 -1.13 24.91
CA SER A 34 -11.93 -0.71 25.07
C SER A 34 -12.81 -1.47 24.06
N GLU A 35 -13.62 -2.37 24.59
CA GLU A 35 -14.42 -3.37 23.87
C GLU A 35 -15.69 -2.81 23.18
N THR A 36 -15.84 -1.49 22.99
CA THR A 36 -17.10 -0.89 22.49
C THR A 36 -17.07 -0.37 21.05
N GLY A 37 -15.94 -0.48 20.33
CA GLY A 37 -15.77 0.12 19.00
C GLY A 37 -16.21 -0.71 17.78
N ILE A 38 -16.61 -1.97 17.94
CA ILE A 38 -17.00 -2.78 16.77
C ILE A 38 -18.30 -2.25 16.10
N ASN A 39 -19.11 -1.46 16.81
CA ASN A 39 -20.43 -1.01 16.36
C ASN A 39 -20.45 0.29 15.53
N ASN A 40 -19.31 0.94 15.27
CA ASN A 40 -19.27 2.12 14.42
C ASN A 40 -19.20 1.70 12.93
N SER A 41 -20.05 2.31 12.10
CA SER A 41 -20.24 1.96 10.68
C SER A 41 -19.42 2.79 9.69
N SER A 42 -18.53 3.67 10.15
CA SER A 42 -17.72 4.53 9.28
C SER A 42 -16.85 3.74 8.28
N PHE A 43 -16.54 2.48 8.58
CA PHE A 43 -15.78 1.57 7.69
C PHE A 43 -16.62 0.38 7.22
N ASP A 44 -17.96 0.49 7.20
CA ASP A 44 -18.83 -0.59 6.72
C ASP A 44 -18.82 -0.72 5.20
N SER A 45 -18.67 0.39 4.48
CA SER A 45 -18.45 0.39 3.03
C SER A 45 -17.53 1.54 2.65
N TYR A 46 -16.45 1.21 1.94
CA TYR A 46 -15.51 2.21 1.44
C TYR A 46 -14.73 1.70 0.23
N THR A 47 -14.34 2.63 -0.65
CA THR A 47 -13.58 2.32 -1.87
C THR A 47 -12.23 3.03 -1.85
N GLN A 48 -11.20 2.33 -2.30
CA GLN A 48 -9.87 2.85 -2.57
C GLN A 48 -9.62 2.87 -4.08
N PHE A 49 -8.93 3.90 -4.57
CA PHE A 49 -8.49 4.04 -5.96
C PHE A 49 -6.97 4.12 -5.98
N ASN A 50 -6.29 3.18 -6.65
CA ASN A 50 -4.83 3.23 -6.82
C ASN A 50 -4.51 3.68 -8.24
N TRP A 51 -4.02 4.90 -8.38
CA TRP A 51 -3.71 5.50 -9.67
C TRP A 51 -2.31 5.12 -10.16
N ALA A 52 -2.18 4.77 -11.43
CA ALA A 52 -0.93 4.34 -12.04
C ALA A 52 -0.64 5.11 -13.34
N SER A 53 0.64 5.13 -13.75
CA SER A 53 1.01 5.64 -15.06
C SER A 53 0.68 4.64 -16.14
N VAL A 54 0.11 5.16 -17.23
CA VAL A 54 -0.24 4.36 -18.39
C VAL A 54 0.95 4.03 -19.29
N GLN A 55 2.15 4.52 -18.97
CA GLN A 55 3.37 4.25 -19.77
C GLN A 55 3.75 2.76 -19.83
N PHE A 56 3.20 1.95 -18.93
CA PHE A 56 3.44 0.51 -18.86
C PHE A 56 2.33 -0.28 -19.55
N ASP A 57 1.45 0.38 -20.31
CA ASP A 57 0.28 -0.19 -20.98
C ASP A 57 -0.64 -0.97 -20.01
N THR A 58 -0.56 -0.64 -18.72
CA THR A 58 -1.50 -1.05 -17.68
C THR A 58 -2.57 0.02 -17.50
N GLY A 59 -3.82 -0.37 -17.25
CA GLY A 59 -4.89 0.55 -16.87
C GLY A 59 -4.46 1.62 -15.83
N PHE A 60 -5.06 2.82 -15.92
CA PHE A 60 -4.63 3.99 -15.13
C PHE A 60 -5.11 3.99 -13.67
N VAL A 61 -6.00 3.08 -13.29
CA VAL A 61 -6.56 3.00 -11.94
C VAL A 61 -6.95 1.57 -11.57
N GLU A 62 -6.67 1.17 -10.34
CA GLU A 62 -7.24 -0.03 -9.71
C GLU A 62 -8.33 0.40 -8.73
N VAL A 63 -9.49 -0.27 -8.75
CA VAL A 63 -10.61 0.03 -7.86
C VAL A 63 -10.82 -1.11 -6.86
N ILE A 64 -10.66 -0.80 -5.58
CA ILE A 64 -10.75 -1.76 -4.49
C ILE A 64 -11.95 -1.40 -3.61
N LYS A 65 -12.99 -2.22 -3.64
CA LYS A 65 -14.22 -2.02 -2.86
C LYS A 65 -14.19 -2.88 -1.61
N ASN A 66 -14.38 -2.26 -0.46
CA ASN A 66 -14.39 -2.94 0.82
C ASN A 66 -15.79 -2.86 1.42
N ILE A 67 -16.32 -4.01 1.85
CA ILE A 67 -17.62 -4.14 2.50
C ILE A 67 -17.41 -4.95 3.77
N ARG A 68 -17.83 -4.41 4.90
CA ARG A 68 -17.82 -5.10 6.17
C ARG A 68 -19.14 -5.83 6.37
N ASN A 69 -19.06 -7.09 6.79
CA ASN A 69 -20.20 -7.84 7.28
C ASN A 69 -19.80 -8.51 8.61
N SER A 70 -20.49 -8.10 9.69
CA SER A 70 -20.10 -8.40 11.07
C SER A 70 -18.68 -7.92 11.40
N ASP A 71 -17.79 -8.78 11.89
CA ASP A 71 -16.39 -8.47 12.15
C ASP A 71 -15.47 -8.77 10.96
N ILE A 72 -15.99 -9.17 9.80
CA ILE A 72 -15.17 -9.50 8.62
C ILE A 72 -15.27 -8.40 7.58
N LEU A 73 -14.10 -7.94 7.12
CA LEU A 73 -13.98 -7.08 5.96
C LEU A 73 -13.77 -7.94 4.71
N TYR A 74 -14.69 -7.78 3.76
CA TYR A 74 -14.62 -8.37 2.44
C TYR A 74 -14.08 -7.35 1.47
N THR A 75 -13.18 -7.77 0.59
CA THR A 75 -12.65 -6.90 -0.46
C THR A 75 -12.92 -7.49 -1.83
N ASN A 76 -13.57 -6.69 -2.66
CA ASN A 76 -13.83 -6.99 -4.06
C ASN A 76 -12.95 -6.10 -4.94
N TYR A 77 -12.26 -6.76 -5.87
CA TYR A 77 -11.30 -6.15 -6.76
C TYR A 77 -11.91 -6.09 -8.16
N ALA A 78 -12.19 -4.89 -8.64
CA ALA A 78 -12.42 -4.71 -10.06
C ALA A 78 -11.03 -4.57 -10.71
N LYS A 79 -10.42 -5.72 -11.06
CA LYS A 79 -9.21 -5.72 -11.90
C LYS A 79 -9.54 -5.01 -13.21
N LEU A 80 -8.80 -3.96 -13.52
CA LEU A 80 -8.72 -3.45 -14.90
C LEU A 80 -7.64 -4.17 -15.70
N GLU A 81 -6.70 -4.89 -15.05
CA GLU A 81 -5.64 -5.65 -15.73
C GLU A 81 -5.41 -7.04 -15.08
N PRO A 82 -5.10 -8.08 -15.87
CA PRO A 82 -4.92 -9.45 -15.38
C PRO A 82 -3.64 -9.65 -14.54
N ASP A 83 -2.58 -8.86 -14.75
CA ASP A 83 -1.22 -9.20 -14.30
C ASP A 83 -0.72 -8.47 -13.03
N ASN A 84 -1.54 -7.61 -12.42
CA ASN A 84 -1.15 -6.97 -11.16
C ASN A 84 -1.10 -8.01 -10.03
N VAL A 85 0.07 -8.10 -9.37
CA VAL A 85 0.23 -8.85 -8.12
C VAL A 85 -0.61 -8.17 -7.05
N GLU A 86 -1.77 -8.75 -6.82
CA GLU A 86 -2.72 -8.34 -5.80
C GLU A 86 -2.04 -8.33 -4.42
N LEU A 87 -1.70 -7.13 -3.94
CA LEU A 87 -0.94 -6.94 -2.69
C LEU A 87 -1.64 -7.59 -1.49
N TYR A 88 -2.97 -7.65 -1.51
CA TYR A 88 -3.80 -8.28 -0.47
C TYR A 88 -3.72 -9.82 -0.43
N LYS A 89 -3.20 -10.45 -1.50
CA LYS A 89 -2.96 -11.90 -1.58
C LYS A 89 -1.55 -12.28 -1.14
N ARG A 90 -0.77 -11.35 -0.61
CA ARG A 90 0.57 -11.67 -0.11
C ARG A 90 0.45 -12.22 1.31
N PRO A 91 0.94 -13.44 1.58
CA PRO A 91 1.00 -13.93 2.95
C PRO A 91 1.90 -13.02 3.79
N ILE A 92 1.58 -12.93 5.07
CA ILE A 92 2.34 -12.15 6.04
C ILE A 92 2.82 -13.10 7.12
N LEU A 93 4.12 -13.14 7.41
CA LEU A 93 4.61 -13.82 8.61
C LEU A 93 4.77 -12.79 9.73
N SER A 94 4.11 -13.04 10.87
CA SER A 94 4.35 -12.33 12.14
C SER A 94 4.68 -13.32 13.24
N LYS A 95 4.95 -12.85 14.46
CA LYS A 95 5.46 -13.70 15.55
C LYS A 95 4.54 -14.86 15.91
N ASP A 96 3.22 -14.68 15.79
CA ASP A 96 2.23 -15.71 16.07
C ASP A 96 1.98 -16.67 14.91
N GLY A 97 2.42 -16.34 13.70
CA GLY A 97 2.47 -17.28 12.58
C GLY A 97 2.20 -16.66 11.21
N LEU A 98 2.00 -17.56 10.24
CA LEU A 98 1.82 -17.23 8.84
C LEU A 98 0.35 -16.95 8.54
N TYR A 99 0.04 -15.68 8.28
CA TYR A 99 -1.25 -15.22 7.78
C TYR A 99 -1.32 -15.50 6.29
N GLU A 100 -1.82 -16.68 5.95
CA GLU A 100 -2.18 -17.02 4.58
C GLU A 100 -3.54 -16.42 4.25
N TYR A 101 -3.62 -15.79 3.08
CA TYR A 101 -4.85 -15.20 2.58
C TYR A 101 -5.86 -16.28 2.22
N ASP A 102 -7.14 -15.98 2.41
CA ASP A 102 -8.22 -16.85 1.95
C ASP A 102 -8.40 -16.72 0.43
N GLN A 103 -8.29 -17.85 -0.27
CA GLN A 103 -8.44 -17.91 -1.73
C GLN A 103 -9.91 -17.92 -2.16
N THR A 104 -10.85 -18.09 -1.24
CA THR A 104 -12.27 -18.21 -1.54
C THR A 104 -12.88 -16.85 -1.87
N ASN A 105 -13.45 -16.71 -3.06
CA ASN A 105 -14.21 -15.52 -3.45
C ASN A 105 -15.70 -15.69 -3.08
N TYR A 106 -16.15 -14.98 -2.06
CA TYR A 106 -17.56 -14.98 -1.61
C TYR A 106 -18.40 -13.97 -2.40
N PRO A 107 -19.74 -13.98 -2.28
CA PRO A 107 -20.57 -12.96 -2.92
C PRO A 107 -20.19 -11.51 -2.61
N LEU A 108 -19.59 -11.25 -1.43
CA LEU A 108 -19.10 -9.93 -1.02
C LEU A 108 -17.62 -9.67 -1.40
N GLY A 109 -16.90 -10.67 -1.92
CA GLY A 109 -15.46 -10.61 -2.22
C GLY A 109 -14.62 -11.58 -1.37
N TYR A 110 -13.31 -11.34 -1.31
CA TYR A 110 -12.39 -12.12 -0.49
C TYR A 110 -12.40 -11.64 0.96
N ARG A 111 -12.30 -12.55 1.92
CA ARG A 111 -12.11 -12.19 3.33
C ARG A 111 -10.66 -11.72 3.52
N THR A 112 -10.45 -10.43 3.70
CA THR A 112 -9.11 -9.84 3.77
C THR A 112 -8.70 -9.49 5.19
N TYR A 113 -9.64 -9.03 6.03
CA TYR A 113 -9.35 -8.66 7.41
C TYR A 113 -10.48 -9.03 8.36
N LYS A 114 -10.13 -9.34 9.60
CA LYS A 114 -11.02 -9.25 10.76
C LYS A 114 -10.90 -7.86 11.37
N VAL A 115 -12.02 -7.15 11.46
CA VAL A 115 -12.14 -5.85 12.11
C VAL A 115 -12.23 -6.06 13.61
N ASN A 116 -11.24 -5.54 14.34
CA ASN A 116 -11.16 -5.66 15.78
C ASN A 116 -11.84 -4.49 16.49
N TYR A 117 -11.77 -3.29 15.90
CA TYR A 117 -12.25 -2.06 16.53
C TYR A 117 -12.36 -0.92 15.51
N VAL A 118 -13.42 -0.11 15.65
CA VAL A 118 -13.55 1.20 15.02
C VAL A 118 -13.83 2.22 16.13
N SER A 119 -13.11 3.33 16.19
CA SER A 119 -13.37 4.32 17.24
C SER A 119 -14.75 4.96 17.10
N LYS A 120 -15.29 5.48 18.21
CA LYS A 120 -16.62 6.12 18.23
C LYS A 120 -16.75 7.28 17.24
N ASP A 121 -15.67 8.02 17.02
CA ASP A 121 -15.59 9.11 16.04
C ASP A 121 -15.29 8.64 14.60
N GLY A 122 -15.06 7.33 14.39
CA GLY A 122 -14.75 6.74 13.10
C GLY A 122 -13.35 7.07 12.57
N ASN A 123 -12.46 7.60 13.41
CA ASN A 123 -11.14 8.07 13.00
C ASN A 123 -10.01 7.05 13.20
N THR A 124 -10.25 5.97 13.93
CA THR A 124 -9.29 4.88 14.14
C THR A 124 -9.92 3.55 13.79
N PHE A 125 -9.21 2.77 13.00
CA PHE A 125 -9.61 1.47 12.49
C PHE A 125 -8.53 0.44 12.82
N ASN A 126 -8.88 -0.58 13.60
CA ASN A 126 -7.98 -1.68 13.96
C ASN A 126 -8.45 -2.97 13.29
N LYS A 127 -7.54 -3.63 12.57
CA LYS A 127 -7.82 -4.84 11.80
C LYS A 127 -6.66 -5.83 11.88
N THR A 128 -6.98 -7.10 11.77
CA THR A 128 -6.02 -8.22 11.66
C THR A 128 -6.22 -8.87 10.30
N PRO A 129 -5.16 -9.21 9.54
CA PRO A 129 -5.31 -9.98 8.31
C PRO A 129 -6.14 -11.24 8.57
N TYR A 130 -7.12 -11.51 7.71
CA TYR A 130 -7.95 -12.69 7.87
C TYR A 130 -7.14 -13.93 7.53
N THR A 131 -7.27 -14.97 8.36
CA THR A 131 -6.71 -16.29 8.06
C THR A 131 -7.60 -17.38 8.63
N ILE A 132 -7.72 -18.48 7.88
CA ILE A 132 -8.47 -19.67 8.31
C ILE A 132 -7.84 -20.35 9.53
N LYS A 133 -6.56 -20.06 9.82
CA LYS A 133 -5.83 -20.56 11.01
C LYS A 133 -6.22 -19.84 12.31
N GLY A 134 -7.03 -18.79 12.24
CA GLY A 134 -7.50 -18.06 13.42
C GLY A 134 -6.43 -17.24 14.17
N LEU A 135 -5.30 -16.93 13.52
CA LEU A 135 -4.26 -16.05 14.08
C LEU A 135 -4.81 -14.64 14.31
N ASN A 136 -4.38 -13.98 15.40
CA ASN A 136 -5.00 -12.72 15.85
C ASN A 136 -4.07 -11.75 16.60
N GLN A 137 -2.79 -12.07 16.77
CA GLN A 137 -1.88 -11.19 17.54
C GLN A 137 -1.31 -10.05 16.69
N PHE A 138 -1.19 -10.25 15.37
CA PHE A 138 -0.79 -9.20 14.44
C PHE A 138 -1.97 -8.28 14.14
N LYS A 139 -1.82 -7.02 14.55
CA LYS A 139 -2.86 -5.99 14.42
C LYS A 139 -2.27 -4.80 13.68
N ILE A 140 -3.07 -4.31 12.73
CA ILE A 140 -2.82 -3.09 11.98
C ILE A 140 -3.80 -2.06 12.51
N GLN A 141 -3.27 -0.94 13.00
CA GLN A 141 -4.08 0.20 13.39
C GLN A 141 -3.84 1.33 12.42
N GLU A 142 -4.91 1.82 11.83
CA GLU A 142 -4.94 2.97 10.96
C GLU A 142 -5.71 4.11 11.64
N SER A 143 -5.13 5.29 11.67
CA SER A 143 -5.73 6.49 12.26
C SER A 143 -5.67 7.65 11.29
N GLY A 144 -6.70 8.49 11.30
CA GLY A 144 -6.83 9.62 10.39
C GLY A 144 -8.14 10.34 10.62
N LYS A 145 -8.74 10.89 9.56
CA LYS A 145 -10.01 11.63 9.69
C LYS A 145 -10.92 11.52 8.48
N TRP A 146 -12.22 11.48 8.74
CA TRP A 146 -13.24 11.69 7.72
C TRP A 146 -13.43 13.18 7.42
N ILE A 147 -13.38 13.52 6.14
CA ILE A 147 -13.47 14.88 5.61
C ILE A 147 -14.73 14.96 4.75
N SER A 148 -15.57 15.98 4.96
CA SER A 148 -16.67 16.26 4.04
C SER A 148 -16.12 16.76 2.70
N LEU A 149 -16.70 16.25 1.61
CA LEU A 149 -16.34 16.61 0.25
C LEU A 149 -17.41 17.46 -0.43
N ASP A 150 -18.42 17.94 0.31
CA ASP A 150 -19.51 18.72 -0.27
C ASP A 150 -18.97 19.92 -1.07
N ASN A 151 -19.30 19.98 -2.37
CA ASN A 151 -18.91 21.06 -3.28
C ASN A 151 -17.38 21.20 -3.51
N VAL A 152 -16.59 20.19 -3.14
CA VAL A 152 -15.15 20.09 -3.43
C VAL A 152 -14.95 19.50 -4.84
N LEU A 153 -13.99 20.02 -5.61
CA LEU A 153 -13.63 19.44 -6.92
C LEU A 153 -13.03 18.04 -6.74
N ILE A 154 -13.39 17.11 -7.63
CA ILE A 154 -12.91 15.73 -7.55
C ILE A 154 -11.37 15.67 -7.64
N SER A 155 -10.77 16.51 -8.50
CA SER A 155 -9.32 16.61 -8.69
C SER A 155 -8.54 17.10 -7.46
N GLU A 156 -9.19 17.76 -6.50
CA GLU A 156 -8.51 18.25 -5.28
C GLU A 156 -8.30 17.17 -4.22
N ARG A 157 -8.92 16.00 -4.42
CA ARG A 157 -8.93 14.91 -3.43
C ARG A 157 -8.66 13.56 -4.05
N THR A 158 -8.52 13.48 -5.37
CA THR A 158 -8.40 12.23 -6.15
C THR A 158 -7.38 12.43 -7.27
N ALA A 159 -6.45 11.49 -7.43
CA ALA A 159 -5.40 11.55 -8.45
C ALA A 159 -4.64 12.89 -8.43
N VAL A 160 -4.37 13.44 -7.24
CA VAL A 160 -3.77 14.76 -7.00
C VAL A 160 -2.40 14.84 -7.66
N TYR A 161 -1.56 13.82 -7.45
CA TYR A 161 -0.24 13.71 -8.08
C TYR A 161 -0.34 13.84 -9.61
N TRP A 162 -1.22 13.05 -10.22
CA TRP A 162 -1.42 13.03 -11.67
C TRP A 162 -2.00 14.31 -12.21
N ASN A 163 -2.92 14.95 -11.48
CA ASN A 163 -3.46 16.24 -11.84
C ASN A 163 -2.38 17.33 -11.87
N LEU A 164 -1.46 17.33 -10.89
CA LEU A 164 -0.35 18.27 -10.88
C LEU A 164 0.63 18.01 -12.03
N LEU A 165 1.00 16.75 -12.25
CA LEU A 165 1.87 16.38 -13.36
C LEU A 165 1.27 16.71 -14.73
N ALA A 166 0.00 16.39 -14.97
CA ALA A 166 -0.65 16.67 -16.25
C ALA A 166 -0.76 18.18 -16.53
N THR A 167 -0.79 19.02 -15.50
CA THR A 167 -0.78 20.48 -15.66
C THR A 167 0.58 21.00 -16.08
N GLN A 168 1.66 20.43 -15.52
CA GLN A 168 3.03 20.89 -15.77
C GLN A 168 3.65 20.23 -17.01
N TYR A 169 3.31 18.96 -17.28
CA TYR A 169 3.85 18.14 -18.35
C TYR A 169 2.76 17.30 -19.05
N PRO A 170 1.78 17.94 -19.73
CA PRO A 170 0.67 17.24 -20.40
C PRO A 170 1.13 16.28 -21.50
N ASP A 171 2.32 16.52 -22.05
CA ASP A 171 2.95 15.69 -23.10
C ASP A 171 4.02 14.75 -22.55
N SER A 172 4.03 14.47 -21.24
CA SER A 172 4.94 13.47 -20.68
C SER A 172 4.61 12.06 -21.17
N VAL A 173 5.60 11.17 -21.14
CA VAL A 173 5.44 9.74 -21.45
C VAL A 173 4.40 9.07 -20.55
N TRP A 174 4.16 9.62 -19.35
CA TRP A 174 3.18 9.13 -18.38
C TRP A 174 1.73 9.17 -18.87
N PHE A 175 1.44 9.90 -19.96
CA PHE A 175 0.10 10.09 -20.51
C PHE A 175 -0.01 9.74 -22.01
N LYS A 176 0.97 9.02 -22.58
CA LYS A 176 1.14 8.87 -24.04
C LYS A 176 0.86 7.48 -24.63
N SER A 177 0.26 6.54 -23.89
CA SER A 177 -0.01 5.15 -24.34
C SER A 177 -1.23 5.01 -25.27
N GLY A 178 -1.40 5.91 -26.24
CA GLY A 178 -2.51 5.87 -27.19
C GLY A 178 -3.88 6.05 -26.50
N LYS A 179 -4.81 5.11 -26.73
CA LYS A 179 -6.18 5.18 -26.19
C LYS A 179 -6.20 5.28 -24.66
N LEU A 180 -5.40 4.47 -23.95
CA LEU A 180 -5.32 4.52 -22.48
C LEU A 180 -4.86 5.89 -21.98
N GLY A 181 -3.86 6.49 -22.64
CA GLY A 181 -3.40 7.85 -22.35
C GLY A 181 -4.49 8.90 -22.55
N GLN A 182 -5.29 8.77 -23.62
CA GLN A 182 -6.41 9.66 -23.86
C GLN A 182 -7.49 9.50 -22.78
N GLN A 183 -7.89 8.26 -22.47
CA GLN A 183 -8.87 7.96 -21.41
C GLN A 183 -8.42 8.52 -20.05
N PHE A 184 -7.13 8.44 -19.73
CA PHE A 184 -6.62 9.00 -18.48
C PHE A 184 -6.66 10.54 -18.50
N LYS A 185 -6.26 11.19 -19.60
CA LYS A 185 -6.37 12.64 -19.77
C LYS A 185 -7.82 13.12 -19.66
N ASP A 186 -8.76 12.37 -20.24
CA ASP A 186 -10.19 12.66 -20.19
C ASP A 186 -10.71 12.56 -18.75
N PHE A 187 -10.32 11.51 -18.02
CA PHE A 187 -10.64 11.41 -16.58
C PHE A 187 -10.12 12.63 -15.80
N LEU A 188 -8.84 13.00 -15.99
CA LEU A 188 -8.25 14.14 -15.29
C LEU A 188 -9.00 15.44 -15.63
N SER A 189 -9.36 15.64 -16.90
CA SER A 189 -10.16 16.79 -17.34
C SER A 189 -11.54 16.84 -16.67
N LEU A 190 -12.29 15.73 -16.71
CA LEU A 190 -13.59 15.61 -16.06
C LEU A 190 -13.51 15.85 -14.55
N SER A 191 -12.46 15.33 -13.90
CA SER A 191 -12.25 15.48 -12.45
C SER A 191 -12.03 16.93 -12.01
N ARG A 192 -11.48 17.78 -12.89
CA ARG A 192 -11.26 19.22 -12.63
C ARG A 192 -12.49 20.08 -12.85
N ALA A 193 -13.47 19.58 -13.60
CA ALA A 193 -14.72 20.26 -13.88
C ALA A 193 -15.87 19.79 -12.97
N THR A 194 -15.71 18.64 -12.32
CA THR A 194 -16.77 17.98 -11.56
C THR A 194 -16.54 18.12 -10.06
N LYS A 195 -17.60 18.48 -9.34
CA LYS A 195 -17.60 18.52 -7.88
C LYS A 195 -18.28 17.31 -7.29
N PHE A 196 -17.85 16.92 -6.10
CA PHE A 196 -18.55 15.89 -5.34
C PHE A 196 -19.97 16.35 -4.94
N PRO A 197 -20.97 15.46 -5.03
CA PRO A 197 -22.32 15.74 -4.57
C PRO A 197 -22.40 15.77 -3.04
N SER A 198 -23.50 16.33 -2.51
CA SER A 198 -23.73 16.39 -1.06
C SER A 198 -23.74 15.00 -0.42
N GLY A 199 -23.16 14.89 0.78
CA GLY A 199 -23.02 13.63 1.52
C GLY A 199 -21.77 12.84 1.15
N SER A 200 -20.98 13.33 0.19
CA SER A 200 -19.67 12.75 -0.15
C SER A 200 -18.69 12.97 1.00
N LYS A 201 -17.99 11.90 1.38
CA LYS A 201 -16.94 11.96 2.40
C LYS A 201 -15.78 11.10 1.97
N CYS A 202 -14.60 11.47 2.44
CA CYS A 202 -13.42 10.63 2.30
C CYS A 202 -12.68 10.52 3.63
N PHE A 203 -11.93 9.43 3.80
CA PHE A 203 -11.01 9.24 4.89
C PHE A 203 -9.60 9.55 4.42
N LYS A 204 -8.89 10.41 5.15
CA LYS A 204 -7.47 10.63 4.96
C LYS A 204 -6.71 9.89 6.05
N SER A 205 -5.96 8.87 5.66
CA SER A 205 -5.06 8.14 6.56
C SER A 205 -3.88 9.02 6.94
N GLU A 206 -3.64 9.16 8.23
CA GLU A 206 -2.56 10.01 8.77
C GLU A 206 -1.45 9.17 9.42
N LYS A 207 -1.83 8.01 9.97
CA LYS A 207 -0.92 7.11 10.68
C LYS A 207 -1.34 5.65 10.53
N ILE A 208 -0.38 4.77 10.27
CA ILE A 208 -0.54 3.31 10.34
C ILE A 208 0.53 2.73 11.24
N THR A 209 0.12 1.93 12.22
CA THR A 209 1.02 1.23 13.16
C THR A 209 0.75 -0.26 13.21
N TYR A 210 1.77 -1.02 13.55
CA TYR A 210 1.73 -2.48 13.59
C TYR A 210 2.06 -2.99 15.00
N SER A 211 1.27 -3.94 15.51
CA SER A 211 1.44 -4.43 16.90
C SER A 211 2.70 -5.27 17.11
N GLN A 212 3.24 -5.86 16.04
CA GLN A 212 4.37 -6.79 16.08
C GLN A 212 5.19 -6.68 14.79
N PRO A 213 6.48 -7.07 14.81
CA PRO A 213 7.25 -7.27 13.59
C PRO A 213 6.54 -8.24 12.64
N PHE A 214 6.65 -7.96 11.36
CA PHE A 214 6.12 -8.79 10.30
C PHE A 214 6.96 -8.62 9.04
N TYR A 215 6.90 -9.58 8.13
CA TYR A 215 7.36 -9.37 6.77
C TYR A 215 6.34 -9.88 5.77
N VAL A 216 6.31 -9.20 4.62
CA VAL A 216 5.40 -9.49 3.52
C VAL A 216 6.13 -10.39 2.54
N ILE A 217 5.55 -11.56 2.27
CA ILE A 217 6.12 -12.51 1.32
C ILE A 217 5.79 -12.06 -0.10
N THR A 218 6.82 -11.83 -0.90
CA THR A 218 6.71 -11.33 -2.28
C THR A 218 6.88 -12.44 -3.31
N ASN A 219 7.57 -13.52 -2.95
CA ASN A 219 7.72 -14.71 -3.77
C ASN A 219 7.64 -15.97 -2.90
N GLN A 220 6.64 -16.82 -3.11
CA GLN A 220 6.46 -18.07 -2.35
C GLN A 220 7.27 -19.26 -2.93
N ASP A 221 7.87 -19.08 -4.11
CA ASP A 221 8.68 -20.10 -4.81
C ASP A 221 9.96 -19.45 -5.34
N ALA A 222 10.73 -18.87 -4.41
CA ALA A 222 11.93 -18.13 -4.69
C ALA A 222 13.08 -19.07 -5.12
N LYS A 223 13.80 -18.64 -6.16
CA LYS A 223 15.05 -19.25 -6.61
C LYS A 223 16.13 -18.19 -6.57
N VAL A 224 17.09 -18.34 -5.66
CA VAL A 224 18.12 -17.33 -5.44
C VAL A 224 19.52 -17.91 -5.58
N TYR A 225 20.46 -17.09 -6.01
CA TYR A 225 21.87 -17.46 -6.03
C TYR A 225 22.52 -17.00 -4.73
N VAL A 226 23.03 -17.95 -3.95
CA VAL A 226 23.84 -17.68 -2.75
C VAL A 226 25.19 -18.33 -2.97
N ASN A 227 26.28 -17.55 -2.85
CA ASN A 227 27.65 -18.05 -3.09
C ASN A 227 27.81 -18.83 -4.41
N ASN A 228 27.25 -18.29 -5.51
CA ASN A 228 27.22 -18.90 -6.85
C ASN A 228 26.46 -20.23 -6.98
N GLN A 229 25.70 -20.63 -5.96
CA GLN A 229 24.83 -21.80 -6.02
C GLN A 229 23.36 -21.37 -6.08
N LEU A 230 22.62 -21.93 -7.04
CA LEU A 230 21.16 -21.77 -7.11
C LEU A 230 20.50 -22.59 -6.00
N VAL A 231 19.76 -21.92 -5.11
CA VAL A 231 18.99 -22.55 -4.03
C VAL A 231 17.50 -22.32 -4.23
N SER A 232 16.69 -23.33 -3.88
CA SER A 232 15.22 -23.31 -4.06
C SER A 232 14.46 -23.86 -2.84
N THR A 233 15.17 -24.34 -1.83
CA THR A 233 14.60 -24.78 -0.55
C THR A 233 15.28 -24.02 0.59
N PHE A 234 14.56 -23.87 1.71
CA PHE A 234 15.07 -23.17 2.88
C PHE A 234 16.29 -23.85 3.51
N ASP A 235 16.30 -25.19 3.55
CA ASP A 235 17.43 -25.94 4.09
C ASP A 235 18.70 -25.78 3.24
N GLN A 236 18.55 -25.80 1.90
CA GLN A 236 19.66 -25.47 0.99
C GLN A 236 20.16 -24.05 1.23
N TYR A 237 19.24 -23.09 1.34
CA TYR A 237 19.60 -21.70 1.62
C TYR A 237 20.41 -21.57 2.91
N LEU A 238 19.96 -22.17 4.01
CA LEU A 238 20.68 -22.14 5.29
C LEU A 238 22.05 -22.81 5.19
N SER A 239 22.16 -23.95 4.51
CA SER A 239 23.43 -24.68 4.35
C SER A 239 24.49 -23.87 3.60
N VAL A 240 24.07 -23.06 2.62
CA VAL A 240 24.96 -22.28 1.75
C VAL A 240 25.26 -20.89 2.35
N ALA A 241 24.28 -20.28 3.03
CA ALA A 241 24.44 -18.96 3.64
C ALA A 241 25.37 -18.98 4.86
N GLY A 242 25.41 -20.10 5.60
CA GLY A 242 26.32 -20.32 6.72
C GLY A 242 26.10 -19.36 7.89
N SER A 243 27.16 -19.09 8.67
CA SER A 243 27.12 -18.29 9.91
C SER A 243 26.89 -16.79 9.71
N ASN A 244 26.83 -16.32 8.47
CA ASN A 244 26.63 -14.91 8.14
C ASN A 244 25.16 -14.48 8.14
N ASN A 245 24.25 -15.38 8.55
CA ASN A 245 22.84 -15.11 8.65
C ASN A 245 22.35 -15.06 10.11
N ILE A 246 21.36 -14.23 10.34
CA ILE A 246 20.49 -14.30 11.52
C ILE A 246 19.30 -15.18 11.16
N SER A 247 18.92 -16.09 12.04
CA SER A 247 17.80 -17.00 11.81
C SER A 247 16.92 -17.08 13.05
N GLY A 248 15.65 -17.44 12.84
CA GLY A 248 14.68 -17.61 13.91
C GLY A 248 13.48 -18.41 13.45
N ASN A 249 12.46 -18.45 14.30
CA ASN A 249 11.20 -19.14 14.04
C ASN A 249 10.05 -18.31 14.59
N TRP A 250 9.03 -18.04 13.78
CA TRP A 250 7.81 -17.37 14.18
C TRP A 250 6.59 -18.23 13.85
N GLY A 251 5.73 -18.49 14.84
CA GLY A 251 4.56 -19.36 14.73
C GLY A 251 4.84 -20.69 14.01
N GLY A 252 5.97 -21.32 14.29
CA GLY A 252 6.39 -22.58 13.68
C GLY A 252 7.07 -22.45 12.31
N THR A 253 7.16 -21.24 11.74
CA THR A 253 7.75 -20.97 10.43
C THR A 253 9.19 -20.48 10.58
N PRO A 254 10.20 -21.25 10.15
CA PRO A 254 11.59 -20.82 10.14
C PRO A 254 11.83 -19.65 9.18
N TRP A 255 12.67 -18.70 9.58
CA TRP A 255 13.08 -17.57 8.75
C TRP A 255 14.56 -17.25 8.95
N SER A 256 15.16 -16.57 7.97
CA SER A 256 16.56 -16.19 7.99
C SER A 256 16.84 -14.96 7.14
N TYR A 257 17.82 -14.15 7.52
CA TYR A 257 18.29 -13.02 6.73
C TYR A 257 19.81 -12.79 6.86
N PRO A 258 20.46 -12.22 5.83
CA PRO A 258 21.87 -11.82 5.88
C PRO A 258 22.18 -10.79 6.98
N LYS A 259 23.15 -11.08 7.85
CA LYS A 259 23.55 -10.23 8.99
C LYS A 259 23.98 -8.81 8.60
N GLN A 260 24.40 -8.59 7.35
CA GLN A 260 24.67 -7.25 6.82
C GLN A 260 23.48 -6.29 7.03
N TYR A 261 22.25 -6.82 7.03
CA TYR A 261 21.05 -6.03 7.27
C TYR A 261 20.92 -5.55 8.71
N ASP A 262 21.75 -5.98 9.67
CA ASP A 262 21.77 -5.39 11.02
C ASP A 262 22.40 -3.98 11.03
N ASP A 263 23.19 -3.65 10.00
CA ASP A 263 23.77 -2.31 9.84
C ASP A 263 22.65 -1.24 9.74
N SER A 264 22.82 -0.14 10.46
CA SER A 264 21.83 0.93 10.60
C SER A 264 21.53 1.66 9.29
N ARG A 265 22.39 1.54 8.29
CA ARG A 265 22.18 2.09 6.94
C ARG A 265 21.05 1.37 6.18
N TYR A 266 20.72 0.13 6.55
CA TYR A 266 19.62 -0.60 5.93
C TYR A 266 18.30 -0.31 6.66
N SER A 267 17.30 0.18 5.94
CA SER A 267 15.93 0.42 6.41
C SER A 267 15.05 -0.83 6.36
N ALA A 268 15.45 -1.83 5.58
CA ALA A 268 14.76 -3.09 5.38
C ALA A 268 15.73 -4.25 5.19
N ALA A 269 15.24 -5.47 5.38
CA ALA A 269 15.96 -6.72 5.13
C ALA A 269 15.16 -7.61 4.18
N THR A 270 15.84 -8.28 3.27
CA THR A 270 15.28 -9.42 2.56
C THR A 270 15.27 -10.62 3.51
N ILE A 271 14.08 -11.17 3.75
CA ILE A 271 13.89 -12.36 4.59
C ILE A 271 13.61 -13.55 3.70
N TYR A 272 14.25 -14.66 4.02
CA TYR A 272 13.98 -15.98 3.45
C TYR A 272 13.26 -16.85 4.48
N THR A 273 12.33 -17.67 4.03
CA THR A 273 11.52 -18.49 4.92
C THR A 273 11.10 -19.81 4.29
N ASN A 274 10.78 -20.78 5.14
CA ASN A 274 10.21 -22.05 4.70
C ASN A 274 8.68 -21.97 4.66
N ILE A 275 8.09 -21.96 3.46
CA ILE A 275 6.64 -22.08 3.28
C ILE A 275 6.39 -23.32 2.42
N ASN A 276 5.65 -24.28 2.95
CA ASN A 276 5.31 -25.53 2.24
C ASN A 276 6.55 -26.26 1.66
N ASN A 277 7.65 -26.30 2.43
CA ASN A 277 8.94 -26.90 2.04
C ASN A 277 9.65 -26.21 0.86
N LYS A 278 9.22 -25.01 0.50
CA LYS A 278 9.85 -24.17 -0.52
C LYS A 278 10.55 -22.98 0.12
N LEU A 279 11.57 -22.47 -0.57
CA LEU A 279 12.14 -21.17 -0.24
C LEU A 279 11.16 -20.09 -0.67
N ALA A 280 10.72 -19.29 0.29
CA ALA A 280 10.00 -18.06 0.02
C ALA A 280 10.87 -16.86 0.39
N GLU A 281 10.66 -15.75 -0.30
CA GLU A 281 11.35 -14.47 -0.13
C GLU A 281 10.33 -13.38 0.18
N GLY A 282 10.71 -12.45 1.05
CA GLY A 282 9.92 -11.28 1.39
C GLY A 282 10.76 -10.13 1.91
N TYR A 283 10.10 -9.02 2.21
CA TYR A 283 10.73 -7.83 2.76
C TYR A 283 10.25 -7.56 4.18
N TRP A 284 11.21 -7.41 5.10
CA TRP A 284 10.99 -6.92 6.45
C TRP A 284 11.42 -5.46 6.55
N SER A 285 10.47 -4.56 6.80
CA SER A 285 10.81 -3.18 7.18
C SER A 285 11.14 -3.14 8.67
N LYS A 286 12.31 -2.57 9.02
CA LYS A 286 12.73 -2.41 10.42
C LYS A 286 11.83 -1.42 11.18
N ASN A 287 11.28 -0.44 10.47
CA ASN A 287 10.33 0.52 11.00
C ASN A 287 9.14 0.60 10.04
N PRO A 288 8.16 -0.31 10.18
CA PRO A 288 7.03 -0.42 9.25
C PRO A 288 5.98 0.67 9.48
N ASP A 289 5.99 1.36 10.62
CA ASP A 289 5.03 2.40 10.93
C ASP A 289 5.11 3.55 9.92
N ILE A 290 3.93 4.03 9.52
CA ILE A 290 3.76 5.07 8.50
C ILE A 290 3.11 6.26 9.17
N THR A 291 3.66 7.46 8.97
CA THR A 291 3.01 8.72 9.33
C THR A 291 3.11 9.69 8.15
N ILE A 292 2.26 10.71 8.13
CA ILE A 292 2.37 11.80 7.15
C ILE A 292 3.75 12.45 7.22
N GLU A 293 4.25 12.75 8.41
CA GLU A 293 5.54 13.41 8.59
C GLU A 293 6.69 12.58 8.02
N LYS A 294 6.70 11.26 8.29
CA LYS A 294 7.72 10.36 7.74
C LYS A 294 7.67 10.31 6.22
N ARG A 295 6.46 10.30 5.63
CA ARG A 295 6.28 10.30 4.17
C ARG A 295 6.69 11.63 3.54
N LEU A 296 6.32 12.75 4.15
CA LEU A 296 6.68 14.09 3.68
C LEU A 296 8.19 14.28 3.72
N LYS A 297 8.82 13.90 4.83
CA LYS A 297 10.26 14.03 5.04
C LYS A 297 11.09 13.38 3.92
N VAL A 298 10.66 12.22 3.41
CA VAL A 298 11.35 11.56 2.27
C VAL A 298 11.43 12.48 1.06
N TYR A 299 10.33 13.12 0.68
CA TYR A 299 10.31 14.00 -0.49
C TYR A 299 10.94 15.37 -0.21
N GLU A 300 10.84 15.87 1.01
CA GLU A 300 11.53 17.09 1.45
C GLU A 300 13.06 16.92 1.45
N ASP A 301 13.55 15.80 1.97
CA ASP A 301 14.98 15.46 1.97
C ASP A 301 15.47 15.30 0.51
N LEU A 302 14.71 14.62 -0.36
CA LEU A 302 15.02 14.51 -1.80
C LEU A 302 15.08 15.88 -2.48
N LEU A 303 14.13 16.78 -2.19
CA LEU A 303 14.12 18.15 -2.74
C LEU A 303 15.31 19.00 -2.27
N SER A 304 15.88 18.68 -1.12
CA SER A 304 17.04 19.40 -0.56
C SER A 304 18.38 19.00 -1.19
N GLU A 305 18.41 17.93 -1.98
CA GLU A 305 19.63 17.50 -2.66
C GLU A 305 20.10 18.54 -3.70
N SER A 306 21.42 18.72 -3.80
CA SER A 306 22.01 19.78 -4.62
C SER A 306 21.82 19.60 -6.15
N ASN A 307 21.51 18.37 -6.59
CA ASN A 307 21.48 18.00 -8.01
C ASN A 307 20.09 17.59 -8.53
N VAL A 308 19.01 17.96 -7.83
CA VAL A 308 17.64 17.59 -8.24
C VAL A 308 17.25 18.32 -9.53
N GLY A 309 16.91 17.55 -10.57
CA GLY A 309 16.44 18.09 -11.84
C GLY A 309 15.08 18.79 -11.73
N GLN A 310 14.74 19.66 -12.70
CA GLN A 310 13.48 20.40 -12.66
C GLN A 310 12.24 19.48 -12.75
N GLU A 311 12.32 18.40 -13.53
CA GLU A 311 11.25 17.40 -13.63
C GLU A 311 11.04 16.66 -12.30
N ASP A 312 12.13 16.26 -11.64
CA ASP A 312 12.10 15.62 -10.33
C ASP A 312 11.53 16.55 -9.26
N LYS A 313 11.90 17.85 -9.28
CA LYS A 313 11.31 18.86 -8.37
C LYS A 313 9.79 18.93 -8.51
N VAL A 314 9.27 18.92 -9.73
CA VAL A 314 7.81 18.95 -9.96
C VAL A 314 7.17 17.66 -9.45
N SER A 315 7.78 16.51 -9.75
CA SER A 315 7.30 15.20 -9.28
C SER A 315 7.27 15.11 -7.75
N PHE A 316 8.34 15.48 -7.05
CA PHE A 316 8.40 15.42 -5.60
C PHE A 316 7.43 16.41 -4.94
N ASN A 317 7.26 17.62 -5.49
CA ASN A 317 6.23 18.54 -5.01
C ASN A 317 4.81 18.00 -5.24
N ALA A 318 4.56 17.31 -6.35
CA ALA A 318 3.27 16.66 -6.60
C ALA A 318 3.00 15.55 -5.57
N ALA A 319 4.02 14.76 -5.20
CA ALA A 319 3.90 13.73 -4.18
C ALA A 319 3.66 14.32 -2.78
N ILE A 320 4.31 15.43 -2.44
CA ILE A 320 4.04 16.19 -1.20
C ILE A 320 2.58 16.66 -1.16
N GLN A 321 2.05 17.19 -2.26
CA GLN A 321 0.65 17.61 -2.33
C GLN A 321 -0.32 16.44 -2.21
N GLU A 322 -0.02 15.31 -2.87
CA GLU A 322 -0.78 14.07 -2.74
C GLU A 322 -0.84 13.62 -1.27
N ILE A 323 0.29 13.52 -0.57
CA ILE A 323 0.34 13.16 0.86
C ILE A 323 -0.51 14.12 1.71
N ASN A 324 -0.50 15.41 1.37
CA ASN A 324 -1.19 16.44 2.13
C ASN A 324 -2.70 16.48 1.85
N THR A 325 -3.19 15.99 0.72
CA THR A 325 -4.57 16.28 0.29
C THR A 325 -5.35 15.09 -0.24
N GLU A 326 -4.70 14.10 -0.86
CA GLU A 326 -5.39 12.95 -1.44
C GLU A 326 -5.99 12.07 -0.33
N CYS A 327 -7.22 11.61 -0.56
CA CYS A 327 -7.88 10.73 0.38
C CYS A 327 -7.48 9.27 0.15
N THR A 328 -7.47 8.50 1.23
CA THR A 328 -7.17 7.06 1.18
C THR A 328 -8.40 6.24 0.82
N TYR A 329 -9.55 6.58 1.42
CA TYR A 329 -10.81 5.89 1.18
C TYR A 329 -11.93 6.88 0.90
N TYR A 330 -12.90 6.45 0.11
CA TYR A 330 -14.10 7.23 -0.22
C TYR A 330 -15.33 6.45 0.22
N ASN A 331 -16.32 7.14 0.79
CA ASN A 331 -17.63 6.54 0.99
C ASN A 331 -18.31 6.25 -0.36
N ASP A 332 -19.40 5.48 -0.34
CA ASP A 332 -20.06 5.04 -1.57
C ASP A 332 -20.50 6.19 -2.49
N ILE A 333 -20.94 7.31 -1.91
CA ILE A 333 -21.39 8.49 -2.68
C ILE A 333 -20.21 9.10 -3.45
N ALA A 334 -19.09 9.34 -2.76
CA ALA A 334 -17.88 9.88 -3.38
C ALA A 334 -17.28 8.90 -4.39
N ALA A 335 -17.19 7.61 -4.02
CA ALA A 335 -16.66 6.55 -4.88
C ALA A 335 -17.46 6.38 -6.18
N ASN A 336 -18.79 6.40 -6.09
CA ASN A 336 -19.65 6.33 -7.27
C ASN A 336 -19.46 7.53 -8.20
N SER A 337 -19.17 8.72 -7.65
CA SER A 337 -18.90 9.92 -8.44
C SER A 337 -17.59 9.77 -9.23
N ILE A 338 -16.51 9.29 -8.57
CA ILE A 338 -15.23 9.01 -9.22
C ILE A 338 -15.39 7.92 -10.29
N GLN A 339 -16.08 6.82 -9.96
CA GLN A 339 -16.28 5.70 -10.89
C GLN A 339 -17.12 6.09 -12.11
N LYS A 340 -18.12 6.98 -11.97
CA LYS A 340 -18.84 7.53 -13.13
C LYS A 340 -17.92 8.28 -14.08
N LEU A 341 -16.97 9.06 -13.57
CA LEU A 341 -16.01 9.78 -14.41
C LEU A 341 -15.04 8.82 -15.12
N ILE A 342 -14.57 7.77 -14.43
CA ILE A 342 -13.75 6.71 -15.05
C ILE A 342 -14.54 6.02 -16.18
N ASN A 343 -15.82 5.70 -15.95
CA ASN A 343 -16.64 5.06 -16.97
C ASN A 343 -16.90 5.99 -18.16
N GLN A 344 -17.13 7.29 -17.92
CA GLN A 344 -17.29 8.28 -18.98
C GLN A 344 -16.01 8.46 -19.79
N SER A 345 -14.85 8.45 -19.13
CA SER A 345 -13.56 8.61 -19.80
C SER A 345 -13.12 7.37 -20.58
N THR A 346 -13.83 6.25 -20.44
CA THR A 346 -13.52 4.98 -21.11
C THR A 346 -14.53 4.61 -22.20
N GLN A 347 -15.61 5.37 -22.33
CA GLN A 347 -16.58 5.25 -23.43
C GLN A 347 -15.99 5.88 -24.70
N ASP A 348 -16.06 5.13 -25.81
CA ASP A 348 -15.73 5.62 -27.15
C ASP A 348 -16.88 6.46 -27.73
#